data_AF-A0A7C6UYG6-F1
#
_entry.id   AF-A0A7C6UYG6-F1
#
_cell.length_a   1.000
_cell.length_b   1.000
_cell.length_c   1.000
_cell.angle_alpha   90.00
_cell.angle_beta   90.00
_cell.angle_gamma   90.00
#
_symmetry.space_group_name_H-M   'P 1'
#
loop_
_entity.id
_entity.type
_entity.pdbx_description
1 polymer ?
#
loop_
_entity_poly.entity_id
_entity_poly.type
_entity_poly.pdbx_seq_one_letter_code
_entity_poly.pdbx_strand_id
1 'polypeptide(L)'
;MKEYIKGGLKVLSNYVIALIFFVVFLYTFIVVAGENFVNWLHYYSFIMFLLLFAIIYSDFTRLAKKEKRPQYNIKTYPLKGLVYGIIGFLPIILLEIIFPFIKFDDEIFTRIKELVLDVILGPVFFVLRIGNKSIISYIAASLVVPVITMLSYIAGYYGFKFRDHIKPKGTEIQQTSTFKKSPWNPSLNEPAQKSKKKKKSNNKEQ
;
A
#
# COMPACT_ATOMS: atom_id res chain seq x y z
N MET A 1 17.34 10.98 1.55
CA MET A 1 17.73 10.16 0.37
C MET A 1 17.51 8.67 0.60
N LYS A 2 18.25 8.02 1.52
CA LYS A 2 18.13 6.57 1.78
C LYS A 2 16.69 6.07 2.04
N GLU A 3 15.90 6.83 2.79
CA GLU A 3 14.49 6.50 3.07
C GLU A 3 13.60 6.55 1.82
N TYR A 4 13.79 7.55 0.96
CA TYR A 4 13.02 7.68 -0.29
C TYR A 4 13.30 6.54 -1.26
N ILE A 5 14.57 6.13 -1.36
CA ILE A 5 14.98 4.97 -2.15
C ILE A 5 14.36 3.69 -1.58
N LYS A 6 14.40 3.51 -0.26
CA LYS A 6 13.80 2.34 0.40
C LYS A 6 12.28 2.30 0.23
N GLY A 7 11.61 3.45 0.34
CA GLY A 7 10.18 3.60 0.10
C GLY A 7 9.82 3.28 -1.35
N GLY A 8 10.55 3.83 -2.31
CA GLY A 8 10.37 3.54 -3.74
C GLY A 8 10.62 2.07 -4.09
N LEU A 9 11.70 1.48 -3.59
CA LEU A 9 11.98 0.05 -3.79
C LEU A 9 10.84 -0.82 -3.24
N LYS A 10 10.23 -0.42 -2.13
CA LYS A 10 9.06 -1.13 -1.60
C LYS A 10 7.84 -1.05 -2.53
N VAL A 11 7.58 0.09 -3.16
CA VAL A 11 6.54 0.21 -4.20
C VAL A 11 6.85 -0.72 -5.37
N LEU A 12 8.09 -0.68 -5.87
CA LEU A 12 8.53 -1.54 -6.97
C LEU A 12 8.36 -3.02 -6.62
N SER A 13 8.80 -3.44 -5.43
CA SER A 13 8.64 -4.82 -4.97
C SER A 13 7.17 -5.23 -4.89
N ASN A 14 6.29 -4.36 -4.37
CA ASN A 14 4.86 -4.64 -4.30
C ASN A 14 4.24 -4.77 -5.70
N TYR A 15 4.67 -3.93 -6.64
CA TYR A 15 4.25 -4.05 -8.04
C TYR A 15 4.73 -5.36 -8.67
N VAL A 16 6.00 -5.72 -8.50
CA VAL A 16 6.57 -6.98 -9.01
C VAL A 16 5.86 -8.19 -8.41
N ILE A 17 5.53 -8.17 -7.12
CA ILE A 17 4.74 -9.23 -6.48
C ILE A 17 3.37 -9.37 -7.16
N ALA A 18 2.66 -8.26 -7.37
CA ALA A 18 1.36 -8.29 -8.05
C ALA A 18 1.49 -8.73 -9.52
N LEU A 19 2.57 -8.35 -10.20
CA LEU A 19 2.88 -8.79 -11.56
C LEU A 19 3.15 -10.30 -11.62
N ILE A 20 3.88 -10.85 -10.65
CA ILE A 20 4.09 -12.30 -10.54
C ILE A 20 2.74 -13.01 -10.36
N PHE A 21 1.88 -12.52 -9.45
CA PHE A 21 0.53 -13.06 -9.30
C PHE A 21 -0.27 -12.96 -10.60
N PHE A 22 -0.21 -11.83 -11.29
CA PHE A 22 -0.86 -11.63 -12.59
C PHE A 22 -0.40 -12.69 -13.61
N VAL A 23 0.90 -12.96 -13.71
CA VAL A 23 1.42 -13.95 -14.68
C VAL A 23 1.08 -15.38 -14.28
N VAL A 24 1.26 -15.74 -13.00
CA VAL A 24 1.00 -17.09 -12.49
C VAL A 24 -0.47 -17.48 -12.67
N PHE A 25 -1.40 -16.56 -12.37
CA PHE A 25 -2.82 -16.82 -12.53
C PHE A 25 -3.32 -16.62 -13.97
N LEU A 26 -2.52 -16.04 -14.86
CA LEU A 26 -2.95 -15.77 -16.24
C LEU A 26 -3.30 -17.07 -16.97
N TYR A 27 -2.48 -18.12 -16.84
CA TYR A 27 -2.76 -19.40 -17.48
C TYR A 27 -4.07 -20.02 -16.97
N THR A 28 -4.27 -20.02 -15.64
CA THR A 28 -5.52 -20.50 -15.04
C THR A 28 -6.71 -19.69 -15.55
N PHE A 29 -6.56 -18.38 -15.67
CA PHE A 29 -7.59 -17.50 -16.18
C PHE A 29 -7.89 -17.74 -17.67
N ILE A 30 -6.89 -18.00 -18.51
CA ILE A 30 -7.06 -18.36 -19.92
C ILE A 30 -7.93 -19.62 -20.04
N VAL A 31 -7.64 -20.65 -19.24
CA VAL A 31 -8.39 -21.92 -19.25
C VAL A 31 -9.85 -21.70 -18.82
N VAL A 32 -10.09 -20.88 -17.80
CA VAL A 32 -11.45 -20.59 -17.32
C VAL A 32 -12.24 -19.69 -18.28
N ALA A 33 -11.59 -18.68 -18.88
CA ALA A 33 -12.26 -17.73 -19.76
C ALA A 33 -12.51 -18.28 -21.17
N GLY A 34 -11.73 -19.28 -21.61
CA GLY A 34 -11.86 -19.93 -22.91
C GLY A 34 -11.88 -18.91 -24.06
N GLU A 35 -12.89 -18.99 -24.91
CA GLU A 35 -13.07 -18.11 -26.07
C GLU A 35 -13.31 -16.63 -25.70
N ASN A 36 -13.79 -16.35 -24.49
CA ASN A 36 -14.06 -14.99 -24.01
C ASN A 36 -12.84 -14.31 -23.39
N PHE A 37 -11.66 -14.94 -23.40
CA PHE A 37 -10.44 -14.43 -22.77
C PHE A 37 -10.13 -12.97 -23.12
N VAL A 38 -10.17 -12.63 -24.42
CA VAL A 38 -9.85 -11.26 -24.89
C VAL A 38 -10.83 -10.23 -24.31
N ASN A 39 -12.10 -10.58 -24.22
CA ASN A 39 -13.14 -9.70 -23.66
C ASN A 39 -13.10 -9.63 -22.14
N TRP A 40 -12.53 -10.62 -21.45
CA TRP A 40 -12.49 -10.64 -19.99
C TRP A 40 -11.15 -10.19 -19.40
N LEU A 41 -10.13 -10.02 -20.24
CA LEU A 41 -8.77 -9.65 -19.82
C LEU A 41 -8.72 -8.35 -19.01
N HIS A 42 -9.54 -7.36 -19.32
CA HIS A 42 -9.58 -6.11 -18.55
C HIS A 42 -10.21 -6.27 -17.18
N TYR A 43 -11.22 -7.15 -17.03
CA TYR A 43 -11.78 -7.48 -15.72
C TYR A 43 -10.77 -8.25 -14.87
N TYR A 44 -10.05 -9.19 -15.46
CA TYR A 44 -8.94 -9.89 -14.81
C TYR A 44 -7.85 -8.93 -14.33
N SER A 45 -7.42 -8.03 -15.21
CA SER A 45 -6.47 -6.96 -14.87
C SER A 45 -7.00 -6.09 -13.72
N PHE A 46 -8.28 -5.74 -13.71
CA PHE A 46 -8.88 -4.99 -12.61
C PHE A 46 -8.88 -5.75 -11.28
N ILE A 47 -9.11 -7.06 -11.28
CA ILE A 47 -8.99 -7.89 -10.07
C ILE A 47 -7.54 -7.89 -9.55
N MET A 48 -6.57 -8.03 -10.45
CA MET A 48 -5.15 -7.97 -10.10
C MET A 48 -4.73 -6.57 -9.63
N PHE A 49 -5.35 -5.52 -10.17
CA PHE A 49 -5.22 -4.16 -9.66
C PHE A 49 -5.71 -4.04 -8.22
N LEU A 50 -6.86 -4.64 -7.88
CA LEU A 50 -7.37 -4.63 -6.51
C LEU A 50 -6.42 -5.36 -5.54
N LEU A 51 -5.79 -6.44 -5.98
CA LEU A 51 -4.75 -7.13 -5.21
C LEU A 51 -3.53 -6.22 -5.00
N LEU A 52 -3.02 -5.60 -6.07
CA LEU A 52 -1.94 -4.61 -5.99
C LEU A 52 -2.28 -3.47 -5.03
N PHE A 53 -3.48 -2.91 -5.14
CA PHE A 53 -4.01 -1.88 -4.27
C PHE A 53 -4.03 -2.33 -2.82
N ALA A 54 -4.54 -3.53 -2.51
CA ALA A 54 -4.58 -4.05 -1.15
C ALA A 54 -3.18 -4.20 -0.54
N ILE A 55 -2.21 -4.71 -1.31
CA ILE A 55 -0.82 -4.86 -0.89
C ILE A 55 -0.21 -3.48 -0.57
N ILE A 56 -0.26 -2.54 -1.52
CA ILE A 56 0.27 -1.17 -1.34
C ILE A 56 -0.44 -0.47 -0.18
N TYR A 57 -1.77 -0.59 -0.08
CA TYR A 57 -2.57 0.01 0.97
C TYR A 57 -2.13 -0.45 2.35
N SER A 58 -2.01 -1.76 2.55
CA SER A 58 -1.60 -2.32 3.84
C SER A 58 -0.20 -1.84 4.25
N ASP A 59 0.72 -1.80 3.29
CA ASP A 59 2.12 -1.49 3.54
C ASP A 59 2.40 -0.03 3.80
N PHE A 60 1.82 0.87 2.99
CA PHE A 60 2.04 2.30 3.11
C PHE A 60 1.20 2.91 4.24
N THR A 61 0.04 2.35 4.55
CA THR A 61 -0.70 2.70 5.78
C THR A 61 0.11 2.37 7.02
N ARG A 62 0.72 1.18 7.07
CA ARG A 62 1.60 0.76 8.18
C ARG A 62 2.88 1.59 8.25
N LEU A 63 3.49 1.91 7.10
CA LEU A 63 4.68 2.74 7.01
C LEU A 63 4.41 4.15 7.54
N ALA A 64 3.36 4.82 7.08
CA ALA A 64 3.00 6.17 7.52
C ALA A 64 2.73 6.23 9.03
N LYS A 65 2.05 5.21 9.58
CA LYS A 65 1.82 5.10 11.04
C LYS A 65 3.12 4.94 11.82
N LYS A 66 4.13 4.26 11.25
CA LYS A 66 5.45 4.10 11.87
C LYS A 66 6.23 5.41 11.81
N GLU A 67 6.29 6.04 10.65
CA GLU A 67 7.04 7.28 10.42
C GLU A 67 6.46 8.47 11.22
N LYS A 68 5.14 8.52 11.43
CA LYS A 68 4.50 9.56 12.25
C LYS A 68 4.89 9.51 13.73
N ARG A 69 5.44 8.40 14.23
CA ARG A 69 5.80 8.29 15.65
C ARG A 69 6.96 9.27 15.96
N PRO A 70 6.87 10.04 17.05
CA PRO A 70 7.88 11.05 17.39
C PRO A 70 9.27 10.46 17.65
N GLN A 71 9.34 9.14 17.88
CA GLN A 71 10.58 8.40 18.12
C GLN A 71 11.56 8.40 16.94
N TYR A 72 11.10 8.60 15.70
CA TYR A 72 11.96 8.44 14.53
C TYR A 72 12.59 9.75 14.01
N ASN A 73 12.19 10.92 14.51
CA ASN A 73 12.66 12.24 14.05
C ASN A 73 12.67 12.40 12.50
N ILE A 74 11.75 11.72 11.81
CA ILE A 74 11.60 11.78 10.36
C ILE A 74 10.65 12.92 10.02
N LYS A 75 11.03 13.79 9.08
CA LYS A 75 10.11 14.80 8.53
C LYS A 75 8.99 14.08 7.78
N THR A 76 7.79 14.09 8.34
CA THR A 76 6.59 13.49 7.75
C THR A 76 5.67 14.55 7.17
N TYR A 77 5.19 14.31 5.95
CA TYR A 77 4.16 15.10 5.30
C TYR A 77 3.26 14.17 4.47
N PRO A 78 1.98 14.50 4.25
CA PRO A 78 1.01 13.60 3.62
C PRO A 78 1.38 13.20 2.18
N LEU A 79 2.01 14.11 1.41
CA LEU A 79 2.41 13.86 0.02
C LEU A 79 3.67 12.97 -0.11
N LYS A 80 4.29 12.53 0.99
CA LYS A 80 5.49 11.68 0.95
C LYS A 80 5.24 10.36 0.22
N GLY A 81 4.01 9.83 0.32
CA GLY A 81 3.59 8.63 -0.42
C GLY A 81 3.65 8.79 -1.95
N LEU A 82 3.35 9.99 -2.47
CA LEU A 82 3.45 10.25 -3.91
C LEU A 82 4.90 10.17 -4.37
N VAL A 83 5.82 10.74 -3.59
CA VAL A 83 7.26 10.71 -3.89
C VAL A 83 7.78 9.27 -3.90
N TYR A 84 7.39 8.45 -2.91
CA TYR A 84 7.70 7.03 -2.90
C TYR A 84 7.14 6.30 -4.13
N GLY A 85 5.90 6.61 -4.49
CA GLY A 85 5.22 6.08 -5.68
C GLY A 85 5.97 6.39 -6.97
N ILE A 86 6.31 7.66 -7.21
CA ILE A 86 7.04 8.10 -8.41
C ILE A 86 8.41 7.44 -8.48
N ILE A 87 9.20 7.49 -7.40
CA ILE A 87 10.55 6.90 -7.38
C ILE A 87 10.49 5.38 -7.61
N GLY A 88 9.52 4.70 -7.01
CA GLY A 88 9.39 3.26 -7.11
C GLY A 88 8.87 2.78 -8.46
N PHE A 89 7.97 3.54 -9.09
CA PHE A 89 7.41 3.17 -10.39
C PHE A 89 8.24 3.69 -11.58
N LEU A 90 9.22 4.58 -11.32
CA LEU A 90 10.09 5.17 -12.34
C LEU A 90 10.69 4.15 -13.33
N PRO A 91 11.20 2.97 -12.91
CA PRO A 91 11.76 2.00 -13.86
C PRO A 91 10.72 1.51 -14.89
N ILE A 92 9.46 1.35 -14.48
CA ILE A 92 8.37 0.91 -15.37
C ILE A 92 7.98 2.04 -16.32
N ILE A 93 7.90 3.28 -15.82
CA ILE A 93 7.65 4.47 -16.64
C ILE A 93 8.74 4.63 -17.71
N LEU A 94 10.01 4.44 -17.34
CA LEU A 94 11.13 4.50 -18.28
C LEU A 94 11.01 3.43 -19.36
N LEU A 95 10.64 2.20 -19.01
CA LEU A 95 10.38 1.15 -19.99
C LEU A 95 9.25 1.57 -20.94
N GLU A 96 8.12 2.05 -20.42
CA GLU A 96 6.99 2.52 -21.21
C GLU A 96 7.38 3.61 -22.22
N ILE A 97 8.26 4.54 -21.83
CA ILE A 97 8.76 5.60 -22.71
C ILE A 97 9.73 5.04 -23.77
N ILE A 98 10.58 4.06 -23.43
CA ILE A 98 11.59 3.50 -24.34
C ILE A 98 10.96 2.59 -25.41
N PHE A 99 9.92 1.83 -25.05
CA PHE A 99 9.31 0.80 -25.91
C PHE A 99 8.85 1.29 -27.31
N PRO A 100 8.25 2.49 -27.45
CA PRO A 100 7.91 3.06 -28.76
C PRO A 100 9.11 3.32 -29.67
N PHE A 101 10.30 3.59 -29.12
CA PHE A 101 11.50 3.88 -29.91
C PHE A 101 12.16 2.62 -30.49
N ILE A 102 11.80 1.44 -29.98
CA ILE A 102 12.28 0.16 -30.50
C ILE A 102 11.43 -0.23 -31.71
N LYS A 103 12.01 -0.15 -32.91
CA LYS A 103 11.37 -0.58 -34.16
C LYS A 103 11.92 -1.94 -34.57
N PHE A 104 11.03 -2.84 -34.96
CA PHE A 104 11.36 -4.12 -35.56
C PHE A 104 10.80 -4.14 -36.98
N ASP A 105 11.57 -4.65 -37.94
CA ASP A 105 11.13 -4.77 -39.33
C ASP A 105 10.10 -5.91 -39.50
N ASP A 106 10.16 -6.90 -38.63
CA ASP A 106 9.26 -8.06 -38.60
C ASP A 106 7.98 -7.79 -37.80
N GLU A 107 6.83 -8.18 -38.38
CA GLU A 107 5.51 -8.03 -37.76
C GLU A 107 5.37 -8.86 -36.47
N ILE A 108 5.95 -10.08 -36.46
CA ILE A 108 5.89 -10.98 -35.31
C ILE A 108 6.58 -10.36 -34.09
N PHE A 109 7.79 -9.81 -34.28
CA PHE A 109 8.53 -9.15 -33.20
C PHE A 109 7.82 -7.90 -32.70
N THR A 110 7.14 -7.16 -33.58
CA THR A 110 6.33 -6.01 -33.19
C THR A 110 5.17 -6.42 -32.29
N ARG A 111 4.45 -7.51 -32.62
CA ARG A 111 3.36 -8.03 -31.78
C ARG A 111 3.84 -8.57 -30.44
N ILE A 112 4.98 -9.27 -30.41
CA ILE A 112 5.59 -9.76 -29.17
C ILE A 112 5.98 -8.58 -28.27
N LYS A 113 6.54 -7.51 -28.84
CA LYS A 113 6.89 -6.29 -28.10
C LYS A 113 5.68 -5.68 -27.41
N GLU A 114 4.57 -5.52 -28.12
CA GLU A 114 3.32 -4.99 -27.55
C GLU A 114 2.77 -5.89 -26.44
N LEU A 115 2.81 -7.21 -26.65
CA LEU A 115 2.37 -8.19 -25.65
C LEU A 115 3.22 -8.11 -24.38
N VAL A 116 4.55 -7.99 -24.51
CA VAL A 116 5.46 -7.83 -23.37
C VAL A 116 5.11 -6.58 -22.57
N LEU A 117 4.85 -5.45 -23.23
CA LEU A 117 4.44 -4.22 -22.55
C LEU A 117 3.09 -4.38 -21.85
N ASP A 118 2.11 -4.98 -22.52
CA ASP A 118 0.78 -5.28 -21.96
C ASP A 118 0.88 -6.18 -20.71
N VAL A 119 1.80 -7.15 -20.71
CA VAL A 119 2.07 -8.02 -19.55
C VAL A 119 2.76 -7.26 -18.43
N ILE A 120 3.79 -6.45 -18.72
CA ILE A 120 4.49 -5.63 -17.71
C ILE A 120 3.50 -4.67 -17.02
N LEU A 121 2.56 -4.12 -17.79
CA LEU A 121 1.47 -3.28 -17.31
C LEU A 121 0.26 -4.09 -16.84
N GLY A 122 0.34 -5.42 -16.75
CA GLY A 122 -0.78 -6.33 -16.49
C GLY A 122 -1.68 -5.93 -15.32
N PRO A 123 -1.12 -5.66 -14.11
CA PRO A 123 -1.91 -5.19 -12.96
C PRO A 123 -2.60 -3.83 -13.14
N VAL A 124 -2.26 -3.06 -14.18
CA VAL A 124 -2.88 -1.77 -14.51
C VAL A 124 -3.44 -1.71 -15.94
N PHE A 125 -3.41 -2.83 -16.67
CA PHE A 125 -3.80 -2.93 -18.08
C PHE A 125 -5.26 -2.51 -18.33
N PHE A 126 -6.15 -2.70 -17.36
CA PHE A 126 -7.54 -2.24 -17.46
C PHE A 126 -7.64 -0.74 -17.78
N VAL A 127 -6.69 0.08 -17.30
CA VAL A 127 -6.63 1.52 -17.58
C VAL A 127 -6.34 1.77 -19.06
N LEU A 128 -5.42 1.02 -19.65
CA LEU A 128 -5.12 1.07 -21.08
C LEU A 128 -6.33 0.67 -21.91
N ARG A 129 -7.05 -0.38 -21.49
CA ARG A 129 -8.25 -0.84 -22.20
C ARG A 129 -9.36 0.22 -22.17
N ILE A 130 -9.61 0.85 -21.03
CA ILE A 130 -10.62 1.91 -20.89
C ILE A 130 -10.25 3.12 -21.77
N GLY A 131 -8.97 3.48 -21.83
CA GLY A 131 -8.49 4.60 -22.63
C GLY A 131 -8.11 4.25 -24.08
N ASN A 132 -8.57 3.11 -24.60
CA ASN A 132 -8.34 2.62 -25.97
C ASN A 132 -6.86 2.65 -26.40
N LYS A 133 -5.93 2.33 -25.48
CA LYS A 133 -4.47 2.36 -25.71
C LYS A 133 -3.96 3.72 -26.25
N SER A 134 -4.65 4.82 -25.95
CA SER A 134 -4.19 6.17 -26.28
C SER A 134 -3.00 6.59 -25.42
N ILE A 135 -2.24 7.60 -25.85
CA ILE A 135 -1.12 8.18 -25.07
C ILE A 135 -1.58 8.60 -23.67
N ILE A 136 -2.81 9.13 -23.55
CA ILE A 136 -3.39 9.55 -22.27
C ILE A 136 -3.61 8.33 -21.36
N SER A 137 -4.00 7.19 -21.91
CA SER A 137 -4.21 5.95 -21.15
C SER A 137 -2.91 5.40 -20.56
N TYR A 138 -1.82 5.51 -21.31
CA TYR A 138 -0.45 5.16 -20.90
C TYR A 138 0.00 6.04 -19.73
N ILE A 139 -0.13 7.36 -19.87
CA ILE A 139 0.14 8.33 -18.78
C ILE A 139 -0.71 8.01 -17.54
N ALA A 140 -2.00 7.71 -17.73
CA ALA A 140 -2.88 7.36 -16.62
C ALA A 140 -2.44 6.06 -15.92
N ALA A 141 -2.12 5.01 -16.67
CA ALA A 141 -1.63 3.74 -16.12
C ALA A 141 -0.33 3.95 -15.31
N SER A 142 0.58 4.77 -15.83
CA SER A 142 1.82 5.19 -15.18
C SER A 142 1.60 5.93 -13.85
N LEU A 143 0.54 6.73 -13.75
CA LEU A 143 0.23 7.54 -12.55
C LEU A 143 -0.62 6.81 -11.51
N VAL A 144 -1.34 5.77 -11.90
CA VAL A 144 -2.22 5.02 -11.00
C VAL A 144 -1.47 4.48 -9.79
N VAL A 145 -0.30 3.86 -9.98
CA VAL A 145 0.52 3.30 -8.88
C VAL A 145 1.04 4.41 -7.93
N PRO A 146 1.61 5.52 -8.41
CA PRO A 146 1.91 6.66 -7.56
C PRO A 146 0.72 7.22 -6.78
N VAL A 147 -0.44 7.35 -7.41
CA VAL A 147 -1.65 7.89 -6.78
C VAL A 147 -2.17 6.97 -5.68
N ILE A 148 -2.26 5.66 -5.90
CA ILE A 148 -2.70 4.73 -4.84
C ILE A 148 -1.68 4.68 -3.69
N THR A 149 -0.39 4.83 -3.97
CA THR A 149 0.65 4.90 -2.94
C THR A 149 0.49 6.16 -2.09
N MET A 150 0.19 7.30 -2.73
CA MET A 150 -0.15 8.55 -2.04
C MET A 150 -1.36 8.38 -1.13
N LEU A 151 -2.48 7.88 -1.66
CA LEU A 151 -3.72 7.68 -0.91
C LEU A 151 -3.52 6.73 0.28
N SER A 152 -2.77 5.65 0.08
CA SER A 152 -2.42 4.67 1.10
C SER A 152 -1.58 5.28 2.23
N TYR A 153 -0.60 6.11 1.88
CA TYR A 153 0.22 6.81 2.86
C TYR A 153 -0.59 7.85 3.64
N ILE A 154 -1.44 8.63 2.95
CA ILE A 154 -2.36 9.61 3.56
C ILE A 154 -3.30 8.91 4.55
N ALA A 155 -3.85 7.76 4.18
CA ALA A 155 -4.71 6.97 5.05
C ALA A 155 -3.99 6.59 6.36
N GLY A 156 -2.73 6.16 6.28
CA GLY A 156 -1.92 5.89 7.47
C GLY A 156 -1.53 7.14 8.25
N TYR A 157 -1.25 8.26 7.57
CA TYR A 157 -0.85 9.52 8.19
C TYR A 157 -1.97 10.15 9.03
N TYR A 158 -3.20 10.19 8.52
CA TYR A 158 -4.36 10.65 9.28
C TYR A 158 -4.93 9.58 10.23
N GLY A 159 -4.43 8.36 10.14
CA GLY A 159 -4.85 7.28 11.02
C GLY A 159 -6.24 6.73 10.68
N PHE A 160 -6.67 6.85 9.42
CA PHE A 160 -7.89 6.18 8.95
C PHE A 160 -7.80 4.69 9.30
N LYS A 161 -8.75 4.22 10.11
CA LYS A 161 -8.93 2.81 10.42
C LYS A 161 -10.26 2.40 9.82
N PHE A 162 -10.24 1.66 8.72
CA PHE A 162 -11.42 0.95 8.23
C PHE A 162 -12.07 0.10 9.33
N ARG A 163 -11.28 -0.37 10.30
CA ARG A 163 -11.71 -1.17 11.45
C ARG A 163 -12.49 -0.42 12.53
N ASP A 164 -12.46 0.92 12.57
CA ASP A 164 -13.27 1.69 13.53
C ASP A 164 -14.72 1.85 13.04
N HIS A 165 -14.98 1.67 11.74
CA HIS A 165 -16.33 1.71 11.13
C HIS A 165 -16.97 0.32 10.91
N ILE A 166 -16.19 -0.76 11.04
CA ILE A 166 -16.66 -2.15 11.02
C ILE A 166 -16.50 -2.75 12.42
N LYS A 167 -16.81 -1.97 13.46
CA LYS A 167 -17.15 -2.57 14.74
C LYS A 167 -18.62 -2.98 14.64
N PRO A 168 -18.96 -4.28 14.74
CA PRO A 168 -20.35 -4.62 14.99
C PRO A 168 -20.79 -3.83 16.23
N LYS A 169 -21.88 -3.06 16.10
CA LYS A 169 -22.60 -2.50 17.26
C LYS A 169 -22.93 -3.68 18.17
N GLY A 170 -22.13 -3.93 19.19
CA GLY A 170 -22.34 -5.10 20.08
C GLY A 170 -21.11 -5.69 20.74
N THR A 171 -19.89 -5.24 20.47
CA THR A 171 -18.72 -5.69 21.25
C THR A 171 -18.05 -4.51 21.96
N GLU A 172 -18.71 -4.05 23.03
CA GLU A 172 -17.99 -3.47 24.16
C GLU A 172 -17.03 -4.53 24.70
N ILE A 173 -15.78 -4.48 24.25
CA ILE A 173 -14.71 -5.07 25.05
C ILE A 173 -14.59 -4.14 26.25
N GLN A 174 -15.22 -4.53 27.35
CA GLN A 174 -15.04 -3.90 28.66
C GLN A 174 -13.54 -3.85 28.97
N GLN A 175 -12.92 -2.69 28.73
CA GLN A 175 -11.66 -2.33 29.36
C GLN A 175 -11.95 -1.98 30.82
N THR A 176 -12.29 -2.99 31.61
CA THR A 176 -12.15 -2.96 33.05
C THR A 176 -11.21 -4.10 33.43
N SER A 177 -9.94 -3.95 33.06
CA SER A 177 -8.88 -4.62 33.82
C SER A 177 -8.48 -3.75 35.01
N THR A 178 -9.46 -3.47 35.89
CA THR A 178 -9.10 -3.47 37.31
C THR A 178 -8.71 -4.91 37.57
N PHE A 179 -7.41 -5.21 37.46
CA PHE A 179 -6.86 -6.54 37.68
C PHE A 179 -7.33 -6.99 39.07
N LYS A 180 -8.35 -7.84 39.15
CA LYS A 180 -8.75 -8.46 40.41
C LYS A 180 -7.55 -9.30 40.82
N LYS A 181 -6.82 -8.82 41.84
CA LYS A 181 -5.72 -9.58 42.44
C LYS A 181 -6.23 -10.98 42.74
N SER A 182 -5.44 -12.00 42.42
CA SER A 182 -5.83 -13.38 42.69
C SER A 182 -6.11 -13.57 44.19
N PRO A 183 -7.00 -14.50 44.58
CA PRO A 183 -7.31 -14.76 45.99
C PRO A 183 -6.09 -15.15 46.84
N TRP A 184 -5.01 -15.58 46.19
CA TRP A 184 -3.75 -15.98 46.80
C TRP A 184 -2.68 -14.87 46.80
N ASN A 185 -3.04 -13.63 46.43
CA ASN A 185 -2.09 -12.53 46.43
C ASN A 185 -1.83 -12.06 47.87
N PRO A 186 -0.59 -12.20 48.41
CA PRO A 186 -0.28 -11.82 49.80
C PRO A 186 -0.50 -10.33 50.08
N SER A 187 -0.50 -9.47 49.06
CA SER A 187 -0.80 -8.03 49.18
C SER A 187 -2.29 -7.68 49.38
N LEU A 188 -3.17 -8.67 49.56
CA LEU A 188 -4.56 -8.47 49.99
C LEU A 188 -4.69 -8.29 51.51
N ASN A 189 -3.75 -8.84 52.29
CA ASN A 189 -3.80 -8.84 53.76
C ASN A 189 -2.91 -7.77 54.41
N GLU A 190 -2.29 -6.90 53.60
CA GLU A 190 -1.49 -5.79 54.12
C GLU A 190 -2.39 -4.57 54.40
N PRO A 191 -2.40 -4.02 55.63
CA PRO A 191 -3.13 -2.79 55.91
C PRO A 191 -2.55 -1.66 55.05
N ALA A 192 -3.41 -1.00 54.29
CA ALA A 192 -3.06 0.02 53.32
C ALA A 192 -2.11 1.08 53.93
N GLN A 193 -0.83 1.03 53.55
CA GLN A 193 0.11 2.11 53.83
C GLN A 193 -0.33 3.34 53.06
N LYS A 194 -0.83 4.35 53.78
CA LYS A 194 -1.14 5.69 53.27
C LYS A 194 0.10 6.27 52.58
N SER A 195 0.13 6.24 51.26
CA SER A 195 1.16 6.92 50.48
C SER A 195 1.03 8.44 50.68
N LYS A 196 2.00 9.02 51.40
CA LYS A 196 2.12 10.47 51.57
C LYS A 196 2.35 11.12 50.21
N LYS A 197 1.35 11.89 49.75
CA LYS A 197 1.44 12.85 48.63
C LYS A 197 2.60 13.83 48.90
N LYS A 198 3.76 13.65 48.28
CA LYS A 198 4.80 14.70 48.24
C LYS A 198 4.38 15.77 47.22
N LYS A 199 3.79 16.86 47.72
CA LYS A 199 3.76 18.16 47.03
C LYS A 199 5.22 18.62 46.87
N LYS A 200 5.75 18.67 45.64
CA LYS A 200 6.92 19.50 45.32
C LYS A 200 6.41 20.91 45.05
N SER A 201 6.64 21.82 45.98
CA SER A 201 6.46 23.26 45.78
C SER A 201 7.55 23.76 44.82
N ASN A 202 7.11 24.60 43.87
CA ASN A 202 7.99 25.55 43.18
C ASN A 202 8.68 26.43 44.22
N ASN A 203 10.01 26.45 44.23
CA ASN A 203 10.76 27.59 44.76
C ASN A 203 11.35 28.33 43.55
N LYS A 204 10.81 29.53 43.30
CA LYS A 204 11.51 30.61 42.61
C LYS A 204 12.07 31.50 43.72
N GLU A 205 13.38 31.55 43.84
CA GLU A 205 14.14 32.64 44.48
C GLU A 205 14.93 33.29 43.34
N GLN A 206 14.56 34.53 43.02
CA GLN A 206 15.29 35.77 43.34
C GLN A 206 16.54 35.93 42.47
#